data_AF-A0A9J6BYJ0-F1
#
_entry.id   AF-A0A9J6BYJ0-F1
#
_cell.length_a   1.000
_cell.length_b   1.000
_cell.length_c   1.000
_cell.angle_alpha   90.00
_cell.angle_beta   90.00
_cell.angle_gamma   90.00
#
_symmetry.space_group_name_H-M   'P 1'
#
loop_
_entity.id
_entity.type
_entity.pdbx_description
1 polymer ?
#
loop_
_entity_poly.entity_id
_entity_poly.type
_entity_poly.pdbx_seq_one_letter_code
_entity_poly.pdbx_strand_id
1 'polypeptide(L)'
;MLKFREISYLLRKHRNFSVTSISFCDPPQRFNQDVPSFKPLSESRQKKIEDDKRKLIWRVKPMKQPFVTKSALSVFDQDPAEDGEKVPNTLTYLTKPIDFSFSGFKNWFKRQQKQKEIFLQQFIPERHAILGNDLAAAHFILFRKGKVRFVGQKDWMEMNPNEDYNVPLPNKYDPNYLLEAIKCDRMLLYYEGLENIRRLRKLLYLSFKFVENFDDWCLDRVSGSEFTSLEELDISETKVTSNGLQALYRIPTLKKLIVTPPTEDNIEWNLTIAMLQDIMPDLEVISSNEIA
;
A
#
# COMPACT_ATOMS: atom_id res chain seq x y z
N MET A 1 26.73 -89.02 -10.17
CA MET A 1 27.06 -88.10 -11.28
C MET A 1 26.26 -86.82 -11.07
N LEU A 2 26.89 -85.66 -11.30
CA LEU A 2 26.37 -84.27 -11.22
C LEU A 2 26.59 -83.51 -9.90
N LYS A 3 27.06 -82.27 -10.11
CA LYS A 3 27.90 -81.44 -9.25
C LYS A 3 27.08 -80.42 -8.46
N PHE A 4 27.62 -80.10 -7.29
CA PHE A 4 27.38 -78.87 -6.53
C PHE A 4 27.66 -77.60 -7.34
N ARG A 5 26.81 -76.58 -7.18
CA ARG A 5 27.15 -75.14 -7.18
C ARG A 5 25.91 -74.33 -6.75
N GLU A 6 25.99 -73.63 -5.61
CA GLU A 6 25.95 -72.15 -5.49
C GLU A 6 24.52 -71.66 -5.15
N ILE A 7 24.18 -70.78 -4.20
CA ILE A 7 24.79 -69.68 -3.40
C ILE A 7 23.84 -69.50 -2.17
N SER A 8 24.26 -69.62 -0.90
CA SER A 8 24.88 -68.62 -0.01
C SER A 8 24.03 -67.36 0.30
N TYR A 9 23.96 -66.80 1.50
CA TYR A 9 24.37 -67.16 2.87
C TYR A 9 23.74 -66.09 3.80
N LEU A 10 23.03 -66.54 4.82
CA LEU A 10 23.09 -66.13 6.23
C LEU A 10 22.96 -64.67 6.72
N LEU A 11 21.83 -64.49 7.44
CA LEU A 11 21.73 -63.92 8.80
C LEU A 11 22.95 -64.17 9.69
N ARG A 12 23.50 -63.11 10.31
CA ARG A 12 24.55 -63.18 11.34
C ARG A 12 24.21 -62.18 12.46
N LYS A 13 23.69 -62.64 13.60
CA LYS A 13 24.37 -63.17 14.80
C LYS A 13 24.79 -62.06 15.78
N HIS A 14 24.15 -62.09 16.94
CA HIS A 14 24.43 -61.33 18.16
C HIS A 14 25.92 -61.31 18.54
N ARG A 15 26.39 -60.16 19.06
CA ARG A 15 27.71 -60.02 19.70
C ARG A 15 27.53 -59.78 21.21
N ASN A 16 28.32 -60.53 21.96
CA ASN A 16 28.47 -60.52 23.42
C ASN A 16 29.22 -59.26 23.88
N PHE A 17 28.81 -58.72 25.02
CA PHE A 17 29.54 -57.68 25.77
C PHE A 17 30.63 -58.32 26.65
N SER A 18 31.85 -57.79 26.58
CA SER A 18 32.90 -58.02 27.58
C SER A 18 33.22 -56.70 28.27
N VAL A 19 33.20 -56.69 29.60
CA VAL A 19 33.54 -55.53 30.44
C VAL A 19 35.04 -55.58 30.77
N THR A 20 35.78 -54.54 30.42
CA THR A 20 37.14 -54.29 30.90
C THR A 20 37.14 -53.14 31.90
N SER A 21 37.81 -53.36 33.03
CA SER A 21 37.99 -52.47 34.17
C SER A 21 38.60 -51.11 33.81
N ILE A 22 38.08 -50.04 34.40
CA ILE A 22 38.52 -48.65 34.23
C ILE A 22 39.61 -48.33 35.26
N SER A 23 40.77 -47.86 34.79
CA SER A 23 41.86 -47.35 35.63
C SER A 23 41.63 -45.89 36.02
N PHE A 24 41.87 -45.57 37.30
CA PHE A 24 41.64 -44.27 37.92
C PHE A 24 42.98 -43.55 38.13
N CYS A 25 43.39 -42.70 37.18
CA CYS A 25 44.51 -41.77 37.36
C CYS A 25 44.54 -40.74 36.22
N ASP A 26 43.70 -39.70 36.30
CA ASP A 26 43.90 -38.45 35.57
C ASP A 26 43.53 -37.26 36.49
N PRO A 27 44.34 -36.19 36.54
CA PRO A 27 44.08 -35.04 37.41
C PRO A 27 42.87 -34.22 36.93
N PRO A 28 42.20 -33.46 37.83
CA PRO A 28 40.94 -32.78 37.50
C PRO A 28 41.17 -31.71 36.42
N GLN A 29 40.67 -32.00 35.22
CA GLN A 29 40.62 -31.02 34.13
C GLN A 29 39.57 -29.97 34.46
N ARG A 30 40.02 -28.71 34.42
CA ARG A 30 39.24 -27.50 34.73
C ARG A 30 37.97 -27.48 33.89
N PHE A 31 36.81 -27.31 34.53
CA PHE A 31 35.55 -26.91 33.88
C PHE A 31 35.78 -25.63 33.08
N ASN A 32 36.03 -25.75 31.77
CA ASN A 32 35.95 -24.66 30.81
C ASN A 32 36.05 -25.25 29.40
N GLN A 33 34.93 -25.74 28.88
CA GLN A 33 34.52 -25.71 27.47
C GLN A 33 33.19 -26.46 27.34
N ASP A 34 32.11 -25.85 27.80
CA ASP A 34 30.79 -26.20 27.30
C ASP A 34 30.74 -25.72 25.85
N VAL A 35 31.09 -26.58 24.89
CA VAL A 35 30.76 -26.34 23.48
C VAL A 35 29.24 -26.44 23.38
N PRO A 36 28.51 -25.35 23.07
CA PRO A 36 27.05 -25.42 23.05
C PRO A 36 26.64 -26.41 21.97
N SER A 37 26.00 -27.51 22.38
CA SER A 37 25.43 -28.45 21.42
C SER A 37 24.31 -27.71 20.68
N PHE A 38 24.53 -27.32 19.43
CA PHE A 38 23.48 -26.81 18.55
C PHE A 38 22.53 -27.94 18.21
N LYS A 39 21.62 -28.26 19.14
CA LYS A 39 20.46 -29.09 18.83
C LYS A 39 19.55 -28.27 17.91
N PRO A 40 19.10 -28.81 16.76
CA PRO A 40 18.14 -28.12 15.92
C PRO A 40 16.89 -27.80 16.73
N LEU A 41 16.30 -26.63 16.48
CA LEU A 41 15.08 -26.18 17.15
C LEU A 41 13.95 -27.18 16.90
N SER A 42 13.14 -27.47 17.92
CA SER A 42 11.93 -28.30 17.77
C SER A 42 10.96 -27.65 16.78
N GLU A 43 10.26 -28.46 15.99
CA GLU A 43 9.33 -28.01 14.94
C GLU A 43 8.29 -26.98 15.43
N SER A 44 7.76 -27.15 16.65
CA SER A 44 6.79 -26.21 17.26
C SER A 44 7.39 -24.82 17.52
N ARG A 45 8.69 -24.76 17.81
CA ARG A 45 9.44 -23.52 18.12
C ARG A 45 9.84 -22.81 16.83
N GLN A 46 10.12 -23.57 15.76
CA GLN A 46 10.33 -23.03 14.40
C GLN A 46 9.05 -22.37 13.86
N LYS A 47 7.89 -23.02 14.00
CA LYS A 47 6.58 -22.45 13.61
C LYS A 47 6.24 -21.16 14.34
N LYS A 48 6.53 -21.07 15.64
CA LYS A 48 6.31 -19.86 16.45
C LYS A 48 7.19 -18.68 15.99
N ILE A 49 8.42 -18.97 15.54
CA ILE A 49 9.33 -17.98 14.95
C ILE A 49 8.87 -17.57 13.53
N GLU A 50 8.31 -18.49 12.73
CA GLU A 50 7.69 -18.16 11.45
C GLU A 50 6.46 -17.25 11.60
N ASP A 51 5.62 -17.47 12.63
CA ASP A 51 4.49 -16.59 12.93
C ASP A 51 4.93 -15.24 13.51
N ASP A 52 5.98 -15.22 14.33
CA ASP A 52 6.58 -13.97 14.81
C ASP A 52 7.24 -13.19 13.65
N LYS A 53 7.84 -13.85 12.65
CA LYS A 53 8.33 -13.21 11.41
C LYS A 53 7.20 -12.65 10.54
N ARG A 54 6.05 -13.35 10.46
CA ARG A 54 4.84 -12.86 9.77
C ARG A 54 4.23 -11.64 10.46
N LYS A 55 4.26 -11.59 11.79
CA LYS A 55 3.83 -10.41 12.60
C LYS A 55 4.79 -9.23 12.52
N LEU A 56 6.07 -9.46 12.21
CA LEU A 56 7.13 -8.44 12.30
C LEU A 56 7.34 -7.61 11.02
N ILE A 57 6.69 -7.90 9.89
CA ILE A 57 7.07 -7.29 8.60
C ILE A 57 5.87 -6.63 7.89
N TRP A 58 5.35 -5.53 8.45
CA TRP A 58 4.57 -4.53 7.68
C TRP A 58 5.29 -3.17 7.60
N ARG A 59 6.31 -2.96 8.44
CA ARG A 59 7.31 -1.89 8.33
C ARG A 59 8.46 -2.29 7.41
N VAL A 60 8.13 -2.84 6.25
CA VAL A 60 9.12 -2.95 5.18
C VAL A 60 9.32 -1.53 4.68
N LYS A 61 10.57 -1.04 4.67
CA LYS A 61 10.89 0.18 3.90
C LYS A 61 10.24 0.01 2.53
N PRO A 62 9.53 1.01 1.98
CA PRO A 62 8.95 0.96 0.62
C PRO A 62 9.89 0.40 -0.46
N MET A 63 11.19 0.47 -0.20
CA MET A 63 12.29 -0.09 -1.00
C MET A 63 12.39 -1.63 -1.03
N LYS A 64 11.75 -2.39 -0.12
CA LYS A 64 11.84 -3.85 0.02
C LYS A 64 10.51 -4.60 -0.15
N GLN A 65 9.37 -3.91 -0.28
CA GLN A 65 8.21 -4.57 -0.87
C GLN A 65 8.60 -4.90 -2.31
N PRO A 66 8.28 -6.08 -2.84
CA PRO A 66 8.48 -6.29 -4.26
C PRO A 66 7.51 -5.33 -4.94
N PHE A 67 8.00 -4.16 -5.36
CA PHE A 67 7.71 -3.77 -6.73
C PHE A 67 8.15 -4.99 -7.52
N VAL A 68 7.20 -5.88 -7.81
CA VAL A 68 7.43 -6.95 -8.75
C VAL A 68 7.63 -6.18 -10.04
N THR A 69 8.86 -5.74 -10.31
CA THR A 69 9.36 -5.80 -11.67
C THR A 69 9.06 -7.23 -12.04
N LYS A 70 7.97 -7.45 -12.76
CA LYS A 70 7.84 -8.66 -13.55
C LYS A 70 9.13 -8.68 -14.33
N SER A 71 10.09 -9.49 -13.89
CA SER A 71 11.36 -9.62 -14.58
C SER A 71 10.97 -9.99 -16.00
N ALA A 72 11.72 -9.53 -17.01
CA ALA A 72 11.38 -9.78 -18.41
C ALA A 72 11.13 -11.29 -18.71
N LEU A 73 11.57 -12.18 -17.82
CA LEU A 73 11.36 -13.63 -17.84
C LEU A 73 10.05 -14.13 -17.20
N SER A 74 9.44 -13.41 -16.25
CA SER A 74 8.12 -13.77 -15.66
C SER A 74 6.95 -13.64 -16.64
N VAL A 75 7.21 -13.12 -17.83
CA VAL A 75 6.29 -13.07 -18.97
C VAL A 75 6.06 -14.46 -19.59
N PHE A 76 6.97 -15.41 -19.37
CA PHE A 76 6.86 -16.79 -19.84
C PHE A 76 6.13 -17.73 -18.87
N ASP A 77 5.87 -17.28 -17.65
CA ASP A 77 5.22 -18.05 -16.57
C ASP A 77 3.69 -17.89 -16.53
N GLN A 78 3.11 -17.19 -17.51
CA GLN A 78 1.65 -17.05 -17.59
C GLN A 78 1.06 -18.27 -18.32
N ASP A 79 0.44 -19.16 -17.55
CA ASP A 79 -0.43 -20.19 -18.12
C ASP A 79 -1.50 -19.52 -18.99
N PRO A 80 -1.75 -20.02 -20.23
CA PRO A 80 -2.77 -19.45 -21.09
C PRO A 80 -4.14 -19.60 -20.41
N ALA A 81 -4.83 -18.49 -20.18
CA ALA A 81 -6.22 -18.51 -19.74
C ALA A 81 -7.04 -19.28 -20.79
N GLU A 82 -7.88 -20.22 -20.34
CA GLU A 82 -8.68 -21.14 -21.19
C GLU A 82 -9.72 -20.42 -22.07
N ASP A 83 -9.92 -19.11 -21.88
CA ASP A 83 -10.87 -18.32 -22.63
C ASP A 83 -10.12 -17.43 -23.63
N GLY A 84 -10.28 -17.74 -24.92
CA GLY A 84 -9.49 -17.28 -26.07
C GLY A 84 -9.48 -15.78 -26.41
N GLU A 85 -9.59 -14.87 -25.46
CA GLU A 85 -9.45 -13.44 -25.69
C GLU A 85 -8.68 -12.75 -24.55
N LYS A 86 -7.34 -12.71 -24.69
CA LYS A 86 -6.46 -11.54 -24.46
C LYS A 86 -5.00 -11.98 -24.33
N VAL A 87 -4.31 -12.14 -25.47
CA VAL A 87 -2.84 -12.02 -25.54
C VAL A 87 -2.36 -10.77 -26.29
N PRO A 88 -2.76 -9.52 -25.96
CA PRO A 88 -2.37 -8.37 -26.79
C PRO A 88 -1.19 -7.53 -26.27
N ASN A 89 -0.38 -7.97 -25.30
CA ASN A 89 0.66 -7.08 -24.74
C ASN A 89 2.11 -7.59 -24.84
N THR A 90 2.37 -8.89 -24.88
CA THR A 90 3.74 -9.43 -24.80
C THR A 90 4.52 -9.24 -26.09
N LEU A 91 3.91 -9.59 -27.24
CA LEU A 91 4.52 -9.42 -28.56
C LEU A 91 4.86 -7.96 -28.84
N THR A 92 3.98 -7.04 -28.43
CA THR A 92 4.15 -5.60 -28.59
C THR A 92 5.31 -5.03 -27.76
N TYR A 93 5.64 -5.62 -26.61
CA TYR A 93 6.85 -5.21 -25.86
C TYR A 93 8.13 -5.77 -26.49
N LEU A 94 8.08 -6.99 -27.03
CA LEU A 94 9.23 -7.62 -27.70
C LEU A 94 9.58 -6.96 -29.03
N THR A 95 8.60 -6.40 -29.74
CA THR A 95 8.81 -5.75 -31.04
C THR A 95 9.20 -4.27 -30.92
N LYS A 96 9.07 -3.64 -29.75
CA LYS A 96 9.47 -2.24 -29.55
C LYS A 96 10.99 -2.13 -29.49
N PRO A 97 11.61 -1.24 -30.28
CA PRO A 97 13.04 -0.99 -30.17
C PRO A 97 13.37 -0.47 -28.77
N ILE A 98 14.43 -1.02 -28.17
CA ILE A 98 14.91 -0.55 -26.87
C ILE A 98 15.63 0.77 -27.11
N ASP A 99 15.02 1.88 -26.71
CA ASP A 99 15.64 3.19 -26.79
C ASP A 99 16.76 3.32 -25.72
N PHE A 100 18.00 3.00 -26.09
CA PHE A 100 19.18 3.17 -25.22
C PHE A 100 19.68 4.62 -25.11
N SER A 101 18.94 5.59 -25.64
CA SER A 101 19.28 7.01 -25.54
C SER A 101 19.26 7.51 -24.08
N PHE A 102 20.12 8.47 -23.74
CA PHE A 102 20.16 9.09 -22.40
C PHE A 102 18.82 9.73 -22.00
N SER A 103 18.11 10.34 -22.95
CA SER A 103 16.76 10.87 -22.72
C SER A 103 15.74 9.74 -22.48
N GLY A 104 15.89 8.62 -23.21
CA GLY A 104 15.12 7.39 -23.03
C GLY A 104 15.32 6.80 -21.63
N PHE A 105 16.57 6.69 -21.17
CA PHE A 105 16.90 6.24 -19.82
C PHE A 105 16.32 7.15 -18.73
N LYS A 106 16.41 8.47 -18.89
CA LYS A 106 15.81 9.45 -17.97
C LYS A 106 14.29 9.29 -17.89
N ASN A 107 13.62 9.14 -19.04
CA ASN A 107 12.17 8.93 -19.10
C ASN A 107 11.76 7.57 -18.55
N TRP A 108 12.53 6.53 -18.82
CA TRP A 108 12.35 5.20 -18.24
C TRP A 108 12.46 5.26 -16.71
N PHE A 109 13.49 5.90 -16.17
CA PHE A 109 13.64 6.06 -14.72
C PHE A 109 12.47 6.83 -14.09
N LYS A 110 12.02 7.93 -14.71
CA LYS A 110 10.81 8.65 -14.27
C LYS A 110 9.57 7.75 -14.27
N ARG A 111 9.38 6.94 -15.32
CA ARG A 111 8.27 5.96 -15.39
C ARG A 111 8.37 4.92 -14.27
N GLN A 112 9.56 4.39 -13.99
CA GLN A 112 9.77 3.45 -12.90
C GLN A 112 9.46 4.06 -11.53
N GLN A 113 9.91 5.30 -11.28
CA GLN A 113 9.58 6.00 -10.04
C GLN A 113 8.06 6.22 -9.89
N LYS A 114 7.38 6.64 -10.97
CA LYS A 114 5.92 6.77 -10.99
C LYS A 114 5.23 5.44 -10.65
N GLN A 115 5.63 4.34 -11.28
CA GLN A 115 5.04 3.03 -11.02
C GLN A 115 5.26 2.56 -9.58
N LYS A 116 6.45 2.81 -9.03
CA LYS A 116 6.73 2.55 -7.63
C LYS A 116 5.82 3.36 -6.71
N GLU A 117 5.65 4.66 -6.99
CA GLU A 117 4.74 5.51 -6.19
C GLU A 117 3.28 5.03 -6.27
N ILE A 118 2.78 4.70 -7.45
CA ILE A 118 1.43 4.12 -7.65
C ILE A 118 1.28 2.85 -6.81
N PHE A 119 2.25 1.94 -6.90
CA PHE A 119 2.25 0.70 -6.13
C PHE A 119 2.21 0.95 -4.61
N LEU A 120 2.98 1.92 -4.13
CA LEU A 120 3.02 2.31 -2.71
C LEU A 120 1.74 3.02 -2.23
N GLN A 121 0.84 3.41 -3.15
CA GLN A 121 -0.44 4.01 -2.83
C GLN A 121 -1.59 3.01 -2.77
N GLN A 122 -1.39 1.79 -3.23
CA GLN A 122 -2.44 0.77 -3.25
C GLN A 122 -3.02 0.52 -1.84
N PHE A 123 -4.31 0.22 -1.82
CA PHE A 123 -5.02 -0.13 -0.62
C PHE A 123 -4.50 -1.45 -0.03
N ILE A 124 -4.06 -1.40 1.23
CA ILE A 124 -3.60 -2.58 1.96
C ILE A 124 -4.70 -2.98 2.97
N PRO A 125 -5.39 -4.12 2.76
CA PRO A 125 -6.50 -4.52 3.62
C PRO A 125 -6.05 -4.84 5.06
N GLU A 126 -4.87 -5.44 5.22
CA GLU A 126 -4.31 -5.78 6.54
C GLU A 126 -4.09 -4.54 7.41
N ARG A 127 -3.64 -3.43 6.82
CA ARG A 127 -3.44 -2.15 7.52
C ARG A 127 -4.77 -1.62 8.07
N HIS A 128 -5.81 -1.65 7.24
CA HIS A 128 -7.14 -1.16 7.61
C HIS A 128 -7.81 -2.08 8.65
N ALA A 129 -7.52 -3.39 8.61
CA ALA A 129 -8.00 -4.33 9.62
C ALA A 129 -7.37 -4.10 11.01
N ILE A 130 -6.07 -3.71 11.06
CA ILE A 130 -5.34 -3.51 12.32
C ILE A 130 -5.60 -2.11 12.92
N LEU A 131 -5.60 -1.07 12.07
CA LEU A 131 -5.66 0.33 12.50
C LEU A 131 -7.07 0.91 12.43
N GLY A 132 -7.98 0.30 11.67
CA GLY A 132 -9.24 0.93 11.25
C GLY A 132 -9.05 1.87 10.07
N ASN A 133 -10.16 2.28 9.45
CA ASN A 133 -10.12 3.10 8.23
C ASN A 133 -9.58 4.50 8.50
N ASP A 134 -10.08 5.19 9.54
CA ASP A 134 -9.67 6.55 9.88
C ASP A 134 -8.17 6.65 10.18
N LEU A 135 -7.66 5.79 11.07
CA LEU A 135 -6.26 5.82 11.46
C LEU A 135 -5.35 5.36 10.31
N ALA A 136 -5.74 4.34 9.53
CA ALA A 136 -4.99 3.92 8.36
C ALA A 136 -4.89 5.03 7.29
N ALA A 137 -5.98 5.76 7.05
CA ALA A 137 -5.99 6.93 6.18
C ALA A 137 -5.10 8.05 6.73
N ALA A 138 -5.16 8.32 8.03
CA ALA A 138 -4.32 9.33 8.69
C ALA A 138 -2.82 9.04 8.53
N HIS A 139 -2.40 7.79 8.77
CA HIS A 139 -1.03 7.33 8.52
C HIS A 139 -0.62 7.50 7.05
N PHE A 140 -1.52 7.18 6.11
CA PHE A 140 -1.27 7.31 4.68
C PHE A 140 -1.04 8.77 4.26
N ILE A 141 -1.87 9.70 4.75
CA ILE A 141 -1.83 11.12 4.41
C ILE A 141 -0.60 11.80 5.03
N LEU A 142 -0.35 11.57 6.32
CA LEU A 142 0.79 12.15 7.03
C LEU A 142 2.13 11.71 6.42
N PHE A 143 2.25 10.44 6.04
CA PHE A 143 3.45 9.92 5.38
C PHE A 143 3.77 10.65 4.07
N ARG A 144 2.75 11.17 3.37
CA ARG A 144 2.89 11.91 2.11
C ARG A 144 2.91 13.42 2.30
N LYS A 145 3.14 13.89 3.54
CA LYS A 145 3.19 15.31 3.92
C LYS A 145 1.85 16.05 3.80
N GLY A 146 0.75 15.32 3.84
CA GLY A 146 -0.57 15.92 4.02
C GLY A 146 -0.82 16.30 5.49
N LYS A 147 -1.98 16.89 5.75
CA LYS A 147 -2.41 17.33 7.08
C LYS A 147 -3.74 16.71 7.43
N VAL A 148 -3.93 16.35 8.70
CA VAL A 148 -5.15 15.72 9.18
C VAL A 148 -5.62 16.39 10.47
N ARG A 149 -6.93 16.41 10.69
CA ARG A 149 -7.56 16.87 11.93
C ARG A 149 -8.51 15.80 12.44
N PHE A 150 -8.40 15.49 13.72
CA PHE A 150 -9.26 14.53 14.40
C PHE A 150 -10.44 15.24 15.07
N VAL A 151 -11.53 14.50 15.26
CA VAL A 151 -12.72 15.00 15.97
C VAL A 151 -12.34 15.50 17.36
N GLY A 152 -12.68 16.75 17.65
CA GLY A 152 -12.39 17.39 18.95
C GLY A 152 -11.00 18.02 19.07
N GLN A 153 -10.13 17.86 18.06
CA GLN A 153 -8.89 18.63 17.96
C GLN A 153 -9.09 19.84 17.03
N LYS A 154 -8.66 21.01 17.47
CA LYS A 154 -8.71 22.24 16.66
C LYS A 154 -7.50 22.38 15.75
N ASP A 155 -6.35 21.88 16.19
CA ASP A 155 -5.08 22.03 15.50
C ASP A 155 -4.91 20.96 14.41
N TRP A 156 -4.23 21.36 13.33
CA TRP A 156 -3.85 20.44 12.27
C TRP A 156 -2.64 19.62 12.69
N MET A 157 -2.73 18.31 12.50
CA MET A 157 -1.59 17.42 12.66
C MET A 157 -0.83 17.34 11.34
N GLU A 158 0.48 17.58 11.42
CA GLU A 158 1.40 17.57 10.29
C GLU A 158 2.62 16.71 10.64
N MET A 159 3.29 16.18 9.62
CA MET A 159 4.56 15.51 9.81
C MET A 159 5.68 16.55 10.00
N ASN A 160 6.44 16.43 11.10
CA ASN A 160 7.60 17.29 11.31
C ASN A 160 8.64 17.04 10.20
N PRO A 161 9.18 18.10 9.55
CA PRO A 161 10.17 17.94 8.48
C PRO A 161 11.47 17.26 8.91
N ASN A 162 11.76 17.26 10.22
CA ASN A 162 13.04 16.87 10.80
C ASN A 162 13.06 15.42 11.32
N GLU A 163 11.90 14.76 11.43
CA GLU A 163 11.79 13.37 11.88
C GLU A 163 11.28 12.52 10.71
N ASP A 164 12.17 11.80 10.04
CA ASP A 164 11.84 11.24 8.73
C ASP A 164 10.77 10.13 8.75
N TYR A 165 10.45 9.50 9.89
CA TYR A 165 9.63 8.28 9.91
C TYR A 165 8.75 8.04 11.13
N ASN A 166 8.73 8.92 12.13
CA ASN A 166 7.88 8.71 13.30
C ASN A 166 6.57 9.47 13.13
N VAL A 167 5.53 8.79 12.64
CA VAL A 167 4.20 9.38 12.57
C VAL A 167 3.69 9.53 14.01
N PRO A 168 3.21 10.71 14.44
CA PRO A 168 2.72 10.94 15.81
C PRO A 168 1.33 10.34 16.01
N LEU A 169 1.16 9.06 15.68
CA LEU A 169 -0.10 8.32 15.74
C LEU A 169 0.09 6.94 16.36
N PRO A 170 -0.95 6.41 17.03
CA PRO A 170 -0.96 5.04 17.51
C PRO A 170 -0.76 4.01 16.39
N ASN A 171 -0.13 2.89 16.73
CA ASN A 171 0.08 1.75 15.84
C ASN A 171 -0.98 0.64 15.99
N LYS A 172 -2.04 0.90 16.76
CA LYS A 172 -3.17 0.01 17.00
C LYS A 172 -4.46 0.79 16.82
N TYR A 173 -5.55 0.08 16.52
CA TYR A 173 -6.88 0.68 16.46
C TYR A 173 -7.24 1.36 17.79
N ASP A 174 -7.57 2.65 17.69
CA ASP A 174 -8.07 3.44 18.80
C ASP A 174 -9.36 4.17 18.34
N PRO A 175 -10.52 3.93 19.00
CA PRO A 175 -11.80 4.46 18.57
C PRO A 175 -11.93 5.99 18.75
N ASN A 176 -11.03 6.61 19.50
CA ASN A 176 -11.00 8.05 19.74
C ASN A 176 -10.45 8.83 18.53
N TYR A 177 -9.71 8.17 17.65
CA TYR A 177 -9.11 8.79 16.47
C TYR A 177 -10.02 8.65 15.26
N LEU A 178 -11.01 9.53 15.19
CA LEU A 178 -11.90 9.67 14.03
C LEU A 178 -11.50 10.90 13.24
N LEU A 179 -11.41 10.78 11.91
CA LEU A 179 -11.01 11.89 11.06
C LEU A 179 -12.18 12.85 10.83
N GLU A 180 -11.91 14.13 11.05
CA GLU A 180 -12.86 15.23 10.83
C GLU A 180 -12.48 16.02 9.58
N ALA A 181 -11.19 16.30 9.37
CA ALA A 181 -10.75 17.05 8.20
C ALA A 181 -9.43 16.51 7.63
N ILE A 182 -9.31 16.55 6.31
CA ILE A 182 -8.13 16.12 5.56
C ILE A 182 -7.72 17.22 4.57
N LYS A 183 -6.42 17.55 4.57
CA LYS A 183 -5.79 18.41 3.56
C LYS A 183 -4.69 17.64 2.85
N CYS A 184 -4.87 17.46 1.54
CA CYS A 184 -3.93 16.82 0.64
C CYS A 184 -3.18 17.86 -0.23
N ASP A 185 -2.93 19.05 0.31
CA ASP A 185 -2.39 20.18 -0.44
C ASP A 185 -0.98 19.88 -0.97
N ARG A 186 -0.75 20.10 -2.27
CA ARG A 186 0.56 19.89 -2.94
C ARG A 186 1.12 18.47 -2.74
N MET A 187 0.24 17.48 -2.59
CA MET A 187 0.62 16.08 -2.42
C MET A 187 0.62 15.33 -3.76
N LEU A 188 1.56 14.38 -3.93
CA LEU A 188 1.53 13.45 -5.06
C LEU A 188 0.55 12.30 -4.76
N LEU A 189 -0.70 12.47 -5.14
CA LEU A 189 -1.76 11.47 -5.01
C LEU A 189 -2.08 10.85 -6.38
N TYR A 190 -2.26 9.53 -6.41
CA TYR A 190 -2.70 8.75 -7.55
C TYR A 190 -4.07 8.13 -7.27
N TYR A 191 -4.73 7.71 -8.34
CA TYR A 191 -6.06 7.11 -8.32
C TYR A 191 -6.18 5.93 -7.33
N GLU A 192 -5.17 5.06 -7.27
CA GLU A 192 -5.12 3.91 -6.37
C GLU A 192 -5.07 4.31 -4.89
N GLY A 193 -4.48 5.47 -4.59
CA GLY A 193 -4.35 6.03 -3.24
C GLY A 193 -5.66 6.48 -2.63
N LEU A 194 -6.63 6.86 -3.46
CA LEU A 194 -7.94 7.35 -3.03
C LEU A 194 -8.76 6.29 -2.31
N GLU A 195 -8.52 5.01 -2.61
CA GLU A 195 -9.22 3.90 -1.93
C GLU A 195 -8.95 3.87 -0.42
N ASN A 196 -7.80 4.40 0.03
CA ASN A 196 -7.49 4.51 1.46
C ASN A 196 -8.40 5.53 2.20
N ILE A 197 -9.05 6.46 1.48
CA ILE A 197 -9.87 7.54 2.04
C ILE A 197 -11.38 7.22 1.91
N ARG A 198 -11.73 6.08 1.31
CA ARG A 198 -13.10 5.76 0.89
C ARG A 198 -14.14 5.67 2.02
N ARG A 199 -13.74 5.24 3.21
CA ARG A 199 -14.67 4.87 4.30
C ARG A 199 -14.44 5.68 5.56
N LEU A 200 -14.72 6.99 5.47
CA LEU A 200 -14.57 7.93 6.57
C LEU A 200 -15.95 8.47 6.97
N ARG A 201 -16.40 8.10 8.17
CA ARG A 201 -17.78 8.37 8.61
C ARG A 201 -18.01 9.80 9.09
N LYS A 202 -17.00 10.43 9.69
CA LYS A 202 -17.09 11.75 10.33
C LYS A 202 -16.32 12.84 9.59
N LEU A 203 -15.91 12.57 8.35
CA LEU A 203 -15.17 13.54 7.55
C LEU A 203 -16.11 14.67 7.15
N LEU A 204 -15.79 15.90 7.56
CA LEU A 204 -16.51 17.13 7.26
C LEU A 204 -15.83 17.93 6.14
N TYR A 205 -14.49 17.94 6.13
CA TYR A 205 -13.69 18.75 5.21
C TYR A 205 -12.65 17.91 4.47
N LEU A 206 -12.59 18.07 3.15
CA LEU A 206 -11.62 17.40 2.28
C LEU A 206 -11.04 18.41 1.28
N SER A 207 -9.71 18.50 1.19
CA SER A 207 -9.05 19.37 0.20
C SER A 207 -8.00 18.62 -0.61
N PHE A 208 -8.03 18.86 -1.92
CA PHE A 208 -7.11 18.37 -2.95
C PHE A 208 -6.45 19.54 -3.68
N LYS A 209 -6.08 20.60 -2.96
CA LYS A 209 -5.48 21.79 -3.53
C LYS A 209 -4.10 21.51 -4.17
N PHE A 210 -3.85 21.98 -5.39
CA PHE A 210 -2.58 21.79 -6.11
C PHE A 210 -2.16 20.32 -6.28
N VAL A 211 -3.12 19.43 -6.56
CA VAL A 211 -2.81 18.02 -6.85
C VAL A 211 -2.79 17.79 -8.36
N GLU A 212 -1.58 17.76 -8.95
CA GLU A 212 -1.38 17.72 -10.41
C GLU A 212 -1.99 16.49 -11.12
N ASN A 213 -2.17 15.38 -10.40
CA ASN A 213 -2.66 14.11 -10.95
C ASN A 213 -4.14 13.85 -10.62
N PHE A 214 -4.85 14.85 -10.10
CA PHE A 214 -6.25 14.74 -9.75
C PHE A 214 -7.11 15.07 -10.99
N ASP A 215 -7.63 14.01 -11.61
CA ASP A 215 -8.42 14.06 -12.84
C ASP A 215 -9.92 13.75 -12.55
N ASP A 216 -10.79 13.84 -13.56
CA ASP A 216 -12.23 13.53 -13.45
C ASP A 216 -12.53 12.15 -12.85
N TRP A 217 -11.72 11.15 -13.20
CA TRP A 217 -11.87 9.80 -12.65
C TRP A 217 -11.53 9.73 -11.16
N CYS A 218 -10.62 10.58 -10.70
CA CYS A 218 -10.33 10.71 -9.26
C CYS A 218 -11.54 11.28 -8.53
N LEU A 219 -12.18 12.30 -9.12
CA LEU A 219 -13.39 12.89 -8.54
C LEU A 219 -14.58 11.91 -8.55
N ASP A 220 -14.76 11.12 -9.61
CA ASP A 220 -15.77 10.06 -9.65
C ASP A 220 -15.53 9.02 -8.54
N ARG A 221 -14.28 8.60 -8.30
CA ARG A 221 -13.92 7.71 -7.19
C ARG A 221 -14.22 8.32 -5.82
N VAL A 222 -13.92 9.61 -5.63
CA VAL A 222 -14.24 10.35 -4.40
C VAL A 222 -15.76 10.44 -4.23
N SER A 223 -16.53 10.70 -5.30
CA SER A 223 -17.99 10.73 -5.27
C SER A 223 -18.63 9.39 -4.91
N GLY A 224 -18.01 8.28 -5.32
CA GLY A 224 -18.43 6.92 -4.99
C GLY A 224 -17.94 6.44 -3.60
N SER A 225 -17.23 7.29 -2.86
CA SER A 225 -16.81 6.98 -1.51
C SER A 225 -17.97 7.15 -0.53
N GLU A 226 -17.97 6.36 0.54
CA GLU A 226 -19.05 6.32 1.53
C GLU A 226 -18.89 7.45 2.55
N PHE A 227 -18.95 8.71 2.07
CA PHE A 227 -18.94 9.89 2.94
C PHE A 227 -20.35 10.18 3.46
N THR A 228 -20.53 10.06 4.77
CA THR A 228 -21.84 10.30 5.41
C THR A 228 -22.02 11.75 5.86
N SER A 229 -20.93 12.52 5.98
CA SER A 229 -20.95 13.85 6.62
C SER A 229 -20.09 14.89 5.92
N LEU A 230 -19.65 14.64 4.68
CA LEU A 230 -18.78 15.57 3.98
C LEU A 230 -19.56 16.85 3.63
N GLU A 231 -19.11 17.99 4.14
CA GLU A 231 -19.76 19.29 3.96
C GLU A 231 -18.94 20.21 3.05
N GLU A 232 -17.61 20.16 3.13
CA GLU A 232 -16.71 21.05 2.39
C GLU A 232 -15.71 20.24 1.55
N LEU A 233 -15.68 20.49 0.25
CA LEU A 233 -14.74 19.89 -0.70
C LEU A 233 -14.00 20.99 -1.46
N ASP A 234 -12.68 20.92 -1.42
CA ASP A 234 -11.80 21.83 -2.16
C ASP A 234 -11.03 21.06 -3.22
N ILE A 235 -11.24 21.42 -4.49
CA ILE A 235 -10.59 20.85 -5.68
C ILE A 235 -9.86 21.93 -6.49
N SER A 236 -9.42 23.00 -5.82
CA SER A 236 -8.68 24.09 -6.46
C SER A 236 -7.38 23.60 -7.12
N GLU A 237 -7.05 24.16 -8.28
CA GLU A 237 -5.79 23.90 -9.01
C GLU A 237 -5.60 22.41 -9.35
N THR A 238 -6.66 21.76 -9.84
CA THR A 238 -6.68 20.38 -10.30
C THR A 238 -7.09 20.29 -11.78
N LYS A 239 -6.97 19.09 -12.39
CA LYS A 239 -7.31 18.85 -13.81
C LYS A 239 -8.77 18.40 -13.99
N VAL A 240 -9.64 18.75 -13.05
CA VAL A 240 -11.05 18.40 -13.11
C VAL A 240 -11.76 19.26 -14.15
N THR A 241 -12.56 18.62 -14.99
CA THR A 241 -13.40 19.23 -16.01
C THR A 241 -14.87 19.24 -15.56
N SER A 242 -15.74 19.84 -16.39
CA SER A 242 -17.20 19.84 -16.20
C SER A 242 -17.77 18.41 -16.06
N ASN A 243 -17.15 17.41 -16.72
CA ASN A 243 -17.58 16.01 -16.62
C ASN A 243 -17.32 15.42 -15.23
N GLY A 244 -16.17 15.75 -14.62
CA GLY A 244 -15.86 15.32 -13.25
C GLY A 244 -16.81 15.93 -12.23
N LEU A 245 -17.15 17.22 -12.39
CA LEU A 245 -18.07 17.92 -11.49
C LEU A 245 -19.45 17.27 -11.40
N GLN A 246 -19.96 16.75 -12.52
CA GLN A 246 -21.25 16.07 -12.53
C GLN A 246 -21.31 14.94 -11.51
N ALA A 247 -20.21 14.20 -11.27
CA ALA A 247 -20.18 13.09 -10.32
C ALA A 247 -20.53 13.49 -8.87
N LEU A 248 -20.42 14.78 -8.52
CA LEU A 248 -20.70 15.29 -7.18
C LEU A 248 -22.16 15.13 -6.72
N TYR A 249 -23.12 14.86 -7.63
CA TYR A 249 -24.51 14.56 -7.25
C TYR A 249 -24.64 13.41 -6.25
N ARG A 250 -23.62 12.53 -6.16
CA ARG A 250 -23.60 11.37 -5.25
C ARG A 250 -23.33 11.74 -3.79
N ILE A 251 -22.89 12.97 -3.51
CA ILE A 251 -22.61 13.46 -2.16
C ILE A 251 -23.62 14.55 -1.79
N PRO A 252 -24.87 14.19 -1.43
CA PRO A 252 -25.91 15.17 -1.15
C PRO A 252 -25.68 15.98 0.12
N THR A 253 -24.70 15.61 0.96
CA THR A 253 -24.36 16.34 2.19
C THR A 253 -23.44 17.54 1.94
N LEU A 254 -22.93 17.69 0.71
CA LEU A 254 -21.96 18.72 0.36
C LEU A 254 -22.63 20.09 0.35
N LYS A 255 -22.06 21.04 1.10
CA LYS A 255 -22.55 22.42 1.24
C LYS A 255 -21.63 23.44 0.58
N LYS A 256 -20.33 23.18 0.56
CA LYS A 256 -19.36 24.07 -0.07
C LYS A 256 -18.43 23.32 -0.99
N LEU A 257 -18.31 23.82 -2.20
CA LEU A 257 -17.37 23.34 -3.20
C LEU A 257 -16.46 24.50 -3.62
N ILE A 258 -15.16 24.35 -3.39
CA ILE A 258 -14.16 25.32 -3.83
C ILE A 258 -13.53 24.79 -5.12
N VAL A 259 -13.66 25.56 -6.20
CA VAL A 259 -13.15 25.20 -7.53
C VAL A 259 -12.31 26.32 -8.10
N THR A 260 -11.33 25.97 -8.92
CA THR A 260 -10.65 26.95 -9.77
C THR A 260 -11.40 27.03 -11.09
N PRO A 261 -11.95 28.21 -11.46
CA PRO A 261 -12.64 28.33 -12.73
C PRO A 261 -11.66 28.11 -13.88
N PRO A 262 -12.10 27.49 -14.99
CA PRO A 262 -11.26 27.38 -16.18
C PRO A 262 -10.84 28.76 -16.69
N THR A 263 -9.67 28.85 -17.30
CA THR A 263 -9.10 30.11 -17.84
C THR A 263 -9.96 30.74 -18.93
N GLU A 264 -10.78 29.93 -19.60
CA GLU A 264 -11.74 30.36 -20.60
C GLU A 264 -13.16 30.15 -20.07
N ASP A 265 -14.06 31.08 -20.40
CA ASP A 265 -15.47 31.00 -20.06
C ASP A 265 -16.13 29.82 -20.79
N ASN A 266 -16.08 28.65 -20.16
CA ASN A 266 -16.70 27.45 -20.71
C ASN A 266 -18.17 27.41 -20.31
N ILE A 267 -19.07 27.49 -21.30
CA ILE A 267 -20.52 27.42 -21.10
C ILE A 267 -20.91 26.12 -20.40
N GLU A 268 -20.26 25.00 -20.75
CA GLU A 268 -20.53 23.69 -20.16
C GLU A 268 -20.27 23.69 -18.65
N TRP A 269 -19.22 24.38 -18.20
CA TRP A 269 -18.89 24.49 -16.79
C TRP A 269 -19.99 25.21 -16.00
N ASN A 270 -20.43 26.37 -16.49
CA ASN A 270 -21.49 27.15 -15.87
C ASN A 270 -22.83 26.39 -15.86
N LEU A 271 -23.14 25.67 -16.93
CA LEU A 271 -24.31 24.80 -16.99
C LEU A 271 -24.23 23.66 -15.96
N THR A 272 -23.07 23.00 -15.83
CA THR A 272 -22.92 21.92 -14.84
C THR A 272 -23.07 22.43 -13.40
N ILE A 273 -22.56 23.63 -13.09
CA ILE A 273 -22.76 24.26 -11.79
C ILE A 273 -24.25 24.54 -11.55
N ALA A 274 -24.95 25.12 -12.52
CA ALA A 274 -26.39 25.39 -12.40
C ALA A 274 -27.19 24.10 -12.19
N MET A 275 -26.85 23.01 -12.89
CA MET A 275 -27.48 21.70 -12.70
C MET A 275 -27.18 21.10 -11.32
N LEU A 276 -25.96 21.26 -10.80
CA LEU A 276 -25.62 20.79 -9.46
C LEU A 276 -26.37 21.57 -8.37
N GLN A 277 -26.53 22.88 -8.54
CA GLN A 277 -27.31 23.72 -7.64
C GLN A 277 -28.81 23.39 -7.67
N ASP A 278 -29.34 22.99 -8.81
CA ASP A 278 -30.73 22.52 -8.91
C ASP A 278 -30.95 21.19 -8.16
N ILE A 279 -29.97 20.27 -8.22
CA ILE A 279 -30.01 18.99 -7.49
C ILE A 279 -29.73 19.18 -5.99
N MET A 280 -28.81 20.06 -5.63
CA MET A 280 -28.35 20.35 -4.27
C MET A 280 -28.49 21.85 -3.99
N PRO A 281 -29.65 22.31 -3.50
CA PRO A 281 -29.91 23.76 -3.33
C PRO A 281 -29.05 24.41 -2.25
N ASP A 282 -28.55 23.62 -1.28
CA ASP A 282 -27.67 24.08 -0.21
C ASP A 282 -26.19 24.17 -0.63
N LEU A 283 -25.86 23.86 -1.89
CA LEU A 283 -24.48 23.85 -2.40
C LEU A 283 -24.04 25.24 -2.86
N GLU A 284 -23.08 25.81 -2.14
CA GLU A 284 -22.35 27.01 -2.51
C GLU A 284 -21.07 26.63 -3.27
N VAL A 285 -20.96 27.09 -4.53
CA VAL A 285 -19.75 26.94 -5.34
C VAL A 285 -18.95 28.23 -5.28
N ILE A 286 -17.75 28.16 -4.71
CA ILE A 286 -16.86 29.31 -4.49
C ILE A 286 -15.68 29.20 -5.45
N SER A 287 -15.34 30.31 -6.09
CA SER A 287 -14.15 30.38 -6.94
C SER A 287 -12.90 30.56 -6.10
N SER A 288 -11.83 29.80 -6.38
CA SER A 288 -10.57 29.86 -5.62
C SER A 288 -9.93 31.26 -5.62
N ASN A 289 -10.22 32.07 -6.64
CA ASN A 289 -9.74 33.46 -6.77
C ASN A 289 -10.34 34.40 -5.71
N GLU A 290 -11.49 34.05 -5.14
CA GLU A 290 -12.19 34.88 -4.13
C GLU A 290 -11.67 34.63 -2.71
N ILE A 291 -10.91 33.55 -2.51
CA ILE A 291 -10.38 33.11 -1.20
C ILE A 291 -8.90 33.54 -1.02
N ALA A 292 -8.27 34.05 -2.09
CA ALA A 292 -6.84 34.39 -2.12
C ALA A 292 -6.51 35.78 -1.54
#